data_AF-A0A445AZQ7-F1
#
_entry.id   AF-A0A445AZQ7-F1
#
_cell.length_a   1.000
_cell.length_b   1.000
_cell.length_c   1.000
_cell.angle_alpha   90.00
_cell.angle_beta   90.00
_cell.angle_gamma   90.00
#
_symmetry.space_group_name_H-M   'P 1'
#
loop_
_entity.id
_entity.type
_entity.pdbx_description
1 polymer ?
#
loop_
_entity_poly.entity_id
_entity_poly.type
_entity_poly.pdbx_seq_one_letter_code
_entity_poly.pdbx_strand_id
1 'polypeptide(L)'
;MASVFKVYEREFSLIPDEKMWPSWYGARLKPNSAMRRKASGRPVSTRIWNEMDAIERAEKRCGLCCGEGHTRRGCSNASHSDP
;
A
#
# COMPACT_ATOMS: atom_id res chain seq x y z
N MET A 1 35.51 -6.43 -18.06
CA MET A 1 34.55 -6.24 -16.94
C MET A 1 34.50 -4.82 -16.36
N ALA A 2 35.32 -3.87 -16.83
CA ALA A 2 35.32 -2.48 -16.31
C ALA A 2 34.16 -1.60 -16.81
N SER A 3 33.47 -1.99 -17.89
CA SER A 3 32.40 -1.17 -18.50
C SER A 3 31.09 -1.15 -17.70
N VAL A 4 30.83 -2.16 -16.87
CA VAL A 4 29.56 -2.27 -16.11
C VAL A 4 29.56 -1.34 -14.90
N PHE A 5 30.73 -1.04 -14.33
CA PHE A 5 30.87 -0.18 -13.16
C PHE A 5 30.63 1.30 -13.46
N LYS A 6 30.81 1.75 -14.70
CA LYS A 6 30.55 3.14 -15.12
C LYS A 6 29.07 3.55 -14.96
N VAL A 7 28.15 2.59 -14.93
CA VAL A 7 26.72 2.86 -14.72
C VAL A 7 26.43 3.33 -13.29
N TYR A 8 27.25 2.89 -12.32
CA TYR A 8 27.13 3.25 -10.90
C TYR A 8 28.05 4.41 -10.50
N GLU A 9 28.81 4.97 -11.44
CA GLU A 9 29.65 6.15 -11.20
C GLU A 9 28.81 7.42 -10.97
N ARG A 10 27.57 7.43 -11.48
CA ARG A 10 26.62 8.51 -11.20
C ARG A 10 26.07 8.32 -9.79
N GLU A 11 26.49 9.19 -8.88
CA GLU A 11 25.89 9.31 -7.55
C GLU A 11 24.39 9.62 -7.68
N PHE A 12 23.56 8.83 -7.01
CA PHE A 12 22.16 9.16 -6.84
C PHE A 12 22.05 10.31 -5.85
N SER A 13 21.29 11.34 -6.21
CA SER A 13 20.95 12.38 -5.24
C SER A 13 20.19 11.76 -4.07
N LEU A 14 20.56 12.17 -2.86
CA LEU A 14 19.82 11.79 -1.67
C LEU A 14 18.36 12.24 -1.79
N ILE A 15 17.45 11.38 -1.34
CA ILE A 15 16.02 11.73 -1.26
C ILE A 15 15.92 12.88 -0.23
N PRO A 16 15.33 14.03 -0.59
CA PRO A 16 15.17 15.14 0.34
C PRO A 16 14.30 14.74 1.54
N ASP A 17 14.49 15.44 2.66
CA ASP A 17 13.61 15.31 3.82
C ASP A 17 12.14 15.50 3.41
N GLU A 18 11.23 14.75 4.04
CA GLU A 18 9.79 14.80 3.76
C GLU A 18 9.22 16.23 3.88
N LYS A 19 9.84 17.07 4.74
CA LYS A 19 9.51 18.48 4.92
C LYS A 19 9.79 19.35 3.69
N MET A 20 10.69 18.92 2.81
CA MET A 20 11.04 19.61 1.57
C MET A 20 10.22 19.12 0.38
N TRP A 21 9.34 18.13 0.57
CA TRP A 21 8.54 17.61 -0.52
C TRP A 21 7.48 18.64 -0.93
N PRO A 22 7.28 18.86 -2.24
CA PRO A 22 6.20 19.74 -2.69
C PRO A 22 4.84 19.14 -2.28
N SER A 23 3.89 20.01 -1.95
CA SER A 23 2.52 19.60 -1.69
C SER A 23 1.97 18.77 -2.85
N TRP A 24 1.34 17.64 -2.53
CA TRP A 24 0.74 16.78 -3.55
C TRP A 24 -0.54 17.43 -4.09
N TYR A 25 -0.52 17.85 -5.36
CA TYR A 25 -1.68 18.43 -6.06
C TYR A 25 -2.40 17.44 -7.00
N GLY A 26 -1.98 16.18 -7.04
CA GLY A 26 -2.57 15.18 -7.93
C GLY A 26 -3.92 14.66 -7.45
N ALA A 27 -4.81 14.31 -8.38
CA ALA A 27 -6.03 13.59 -8.05
C ALA A 27 -5.70 12.29 -7.30
N ARG A 28 -6.39 12.05 -6.18
CA ARG A 28 -6.19 10.82 -5.42
C ARG A 28 -6.79 9.65 -6.21
N LEU A 29 -5.94 8.95 -6.96
CA LEU A 29 -6.35 7.80 -7.75
C LEU A 29 -6.76 6.65 -6.81
N LYS A 30 -8.06 6.47 -6.64
CA LYS A 30 -8.61 5.27 -6.00
C LYS A 30 -8.86 4.22 -7.08
N PRO A 31 -8.40 2.98 -6.91
CA PRO A 31 -8.75 1.90 -7.82
C PRO A 31 -10.27 1.75 -7.92
N ASN A 32 -10.80 1.66 -9.14
CA ASN A 32 -12.22 1.41 -9.37
C ASN A 32 -12.60 0.06 -8.74
N SER A 33 -13.55 0.08 -7.80
CA SER A 33 -14.02 -1.11 -7.09
C SER A 33 -14.59 -2.17 -8.03
N ALA A 34 -15.27 -1.75 -9.11
CA ALA A 34 -15.86 -2.64 -10.10
C ALA A 34 -14.82 -3.31 -11.02
N MET A 35 -13.66 -2.68 -11.21
CA MET A 35 -12.56 -3.23 -12.01
C MET A 35 -11.58 -4.07 -11.18
N ARG A 36 -11.84 -4.27 -9.88
CA ARG A 36 -10.98 -5.12 -9.05
C ARG A 36 -11.07 -6.55 -9.55
N ARG A 37 -9.90 -7.17 -9.78
CA ARG A 37 -9.84 -8.61 -10.08
C ARG A 37 -10.57 -9.37 -8.97
N LYS A 38 -11.49 -10.25 -9.37
CA LYS A 38 -12.17 -11.18 -8.47
C LYS A 38 -11.11 -12.06 -7.83
N ALA A 39 -11.29 -12.41 -6.55
CA ALA A 39 -10.37 -13.31 -5.84
C ALA A 39 -10.44 -14.76 -6.36
N SER A 40 -11.37 -15.06 -7.26
CA SER A 40 -11.53 -16.37 -7.91
C SER A 40 -10.23 -16.81 -8.57
N GLY A 41 -9.73 -17.98 -8.21
CA GLY A 41 -8.53 -18.58 -8.80
C GLY A 41 -7.20 -18.15 -8.16
N ARG A 42 -7.20 -17.20 -7.21
CA ARG A 42 -6.00 -16.94 -6.40
C ARG A 42 -5.94 -17.99 -5.28
N PRO A 43 -4.87 -18.81 -5.19
CA PRO A 43 -4.66 -19.66 -4.04
C PRO A 43 -4.65 -18.79 -2.78
N VAL A 44 -5.42 -19.18 -1.77
CA VAL A 44 -5.32 -18.56 -0.44
C VAL A 44 -3.89 -18.79 0.01
N SER A 45 -3.15 -17.71 0.29
CA SER A 45 -1.77 -17.87 0.74
C SER A 45 -1.78 -18.56 2.10
N THR A 46 -1.37 -19.82 2.14
CA THR A 46 -1.09 -20.57 3.37
C THR A 46 0.34 -20.24 3.83
N ARG A 47 0.66 -18.95 3.90
CA ARG A 47 1.99 -18.53 4.38
C ARG A 47 2.07 -18.87 5.86
N ILE A 48 3.04 -19.71 6.21
CA ILE A 48 3.41 -20.01 7.59
C ILE A 48 4.04 -18.74 8.17
N TRP A 49 3.48 -18.22 9.25
CA TRP A 49 4.05 -17.07 9.96
C TRP A 49 5.28 -17.51 10.73
N ASN A 50 6.40 -16.80 10.56
CA ASN A 50 7.58 -16.94 11.40
C ASN A 50 7.79 -15.66 12.25
N GLU A 51 8.79 -15.67 13.12
CA GLU A 51 9.08 -14.53 14.01
C GLU A 51 9.49 -13.26 13.24
N MET A 52 10.07 -13.39 12.05
CA MET A 52 10.39 -12.27 11.17
C MET A 52 9.15 -11.58 10.60
N ASP A 53 8.01 -12.28 10.56
CA ASP A 53 6.71 -11.74 10.17
C ASP A 53 5.97 -11.07 11.33
N ALA A 54 6.51 -11.14 12.56
CA ALA A 54 5.96 -10.46 13.72
C ALA A 54 6.16 -8.94 13.61
N ILE A 55 5.26 -8.29 12.89
CA ILE A 55 5.14 -6.84 12.91
C ILE A 55 4.46 -6.47 14.24
N GLU A 56 5.06 -5.56 15.00
CA GLU A 56 4.46 -4.93 16.17
C GLU A 56 3.06 -4.44 15.77
N ARG A 57 2.01 -4.91 16.45
CA ARG A 57 0.61 -4.77 16.00
C ARG A 57 0.22 -3.31 15.88
N ALA A 58 0.51 -2.69 14.74
CA ALA A 58 0.05 -1.36 14.41
C ALA A 58 -1.48 -1.33 14.49
N GLU A 59 -2.02 -0.24 14.99
CA GLU A 59 -3.47 -0.07 15.09
C GLU A 59 -4.11 -0.33 13.72
N LYS A 60 -5.07 -1.26 13.71
CA LYS A 60 -5.73 -1.66 12.48
C LYS A 60 -6.51 -0.47 11.93
N ARG A 61 -6.07 0.06 10.80
CA ARG A 61 -6.76 1.10 10.05
C ARG A 61 -7.78 0.51 9.08
N CYS A 62 -8.85 1.26 8.84
CA CYS A 62 -9.88 0.88 7.90
C CYS A 62 -9.33 0.82 6.46
N GLY A 63 -9.48 -0.33 5.79
CA GLY A 63 -9.01 -0.51 4.41
C GLY A 63 -9.75 0.30 3.33
N LEU A 64 -10.73 1.15 3.70
CA LEU A 64 -11.45 2.04 2.77
C LEU A 64 -11.12 3.52 2.98
N CYS A 65 -11.20 4.00 4.23
CA CYS A 65 -10.97 5.41 4.57
C CYS A 65 -9.67 5.67 5.33
N CYS A 66 -8.90 4.62 5.65
CA CYS A 66 -7.69 4.68 6.48
C CYS A 66 -7.88 5.23 7.90
N GLY A 67 -9.11 5.41 8.36
CA GLY A 67 -9.41 5.83 9.73
C GLY A 67 -9.15 4.72 10.76
N GLU A 68 -8.85 5.10 11.99
CA GLU A 68 -8.63 4.19 13.11
C GLU A 68 -9.97 3.74 13.74
N GLY A 69 -9.91 2.75 14.63
CA GLY A 69 -11.07 2.31 15.42
C GLY A 69 -12.13 1.47 14.69
N HIS A 70 -12.02 1.27 13.38
CA HIS A 70 -12.99 0.45 12.64
C HIS A 70 -12.37 -0.31 11.47
N THR A 71 -12.99 -1.45 11.13
CA THR A 71 -12.62 -2.22 9.95
C THR A 71 -13.43 -1.79 8.73
N ARG A 72 -13.04 -2.27 7.54
CA ARG A 72 -13.76 -2.01 6.28
C ARG A 72 -15.26 -2.28 6.36
N ARG A 73 -15.71 -3.28 7.13
CA ARG A 73 -17.13 -3.64 7.26
C ARG A 73 -17.97 -2.59 8.01
N GLY A 74 -17.36 -1.87 8.95
CA GLY A 74 -18.01 -0.80 9.71
C GLY A 74 -17.72 0.60 9.17
N CYS A 75 -17.21 0.69 7.94
CA CYS A 75 -16.87 1.99 7.37
C CYS A 75 -18.10 2.67 6.79
N SER A 76 -18.41 3.87 7.25
CA SER A 76 -19.48 4.72 6.70
C SER A 76 -19.30 5.07 5.22
N ASN A 77 -18.07 4.96 4.70
CA ASN A 77 -17.76 5.13 3.28
C ASN A 77 -17.94 3.85 2.45
N ALA A 78 -18.38 2.74 3.06
CA ALA A 78 -18.74 1.55 2.31
C ALA A 78 -20.03 1.85 1.53
N SER A 79 -20.00 1.68 0.21
CA SER A 79 -21.23 1.64 -0.58
C SER A 79 -22.03 0.46 -0.05
N HIS A 80 -23.23 0.70 0.50
CA HIS A 80 -24.20 -0.35 0.75
C HIS A 80 -24.45 -1.05 -0.59
N SER A 81 -23.79 -2.19 -0.80
CA SER A 81 -24.26 -3.14 -1.80
C SER A 81 -25.52 -3.73 -1.20
N ASP A 82 -26.67 -3.30 -1.73
CA ASP A 82 -27.96 -3.95 -1.46
C ASP A 82 -27.87 -5.47 -1.76
N PRO A 83 -28.69 -6.29 -1.08
CA PRO A 83 -28.58 -7.75 -1.05
C PRO A 83 -28.54 -8.45 -2.41
#